data_AF-A0A2V2YSX5-F1
#
_entry.id   AF-A0A2V2YSX5-F1
#
_cell.length_a   1.000
_cell.length_b   1.000
_cell.length_c   1.000
_cell.angle_alpha   90.00
_cell.angle_beta   90.00
_cell.angle_gamma   90.00
#
_symmetry.space_group_name_H-M   'P 1'
#
loop_
_entity.id
_entity.type
_entity.pdbx_description
1 polymer ?
#
loop_
_entity_poly.entity_id
_entity_poly.type
_entity_poly.pdbx_seq_one_letter_code
_entity_poly.pdbx_strand_id
1 'polypeptide(L)'
;MRRLILLVGVILLALLWTNPDRSDFEKWVYKKEVIHFQRSTPLEPVNYRSRNYLLFSIHELSVLRQQTDSITEYDSYAGVGVLGIIFPTSAPNIDGRQSPVF
;
A
#
# COMPACT_ATOMS: atom_id res chain seq x y z
N MET A 1 -36.67 10.38 3.83
CA MET A 1 -35.74 10.34 4.99
C MET A 1 -35.26 8.93 5.33
N ARG A 2 -36.11 8.01 5.81
CA ARG A 2 -35.67 6.64 6.23
C ARG A 2 -34.90 5.85 5.16
N ARG A 3 -35.33 5.92 3.89
CA ARG A 3 -34.67 5.22 2.77
C ARG A 3 -33.30 5.81 2.39
N LEU A 4 -33.14 7.14 2.52
CA LEU A 4 -31.88 7.83 2.25
C LEU A 4 -30.81 7.47 3.29
N ILE A 5 -31.20 7.42 4.57
CA ILE A 5 -30.28 7.03 5.65
C ILE A 5 -29.82 5.59 5.48
N LEU A 6 -30.72 4.68 5.13
CA LEU A 6 -30.37 3.28 4.81
C LEU A 6 -29.38 3.20 3.64
N LEU A 7 -29.63 3.96 2.57
CA LEU A 7 -28.79 3.95 1.38
C LEU A 7 -27.38 4.50 1.67
N VAL A 8 -27.29 5.60 2.42
CA VAL A 8 -26.01 6.15 2.91
C VAL A 8 -25.30 5.18 3.84
N GLY A 9 -26.03 4.53 4.75
CA GLY A 9 -25.49 3.52 5.64
C GLY A 9 -24.88 2.33 4.90
N VAL A 10 -25.57 1.81 3.88
CA VAL A 10 -25.06 0.72 3.03
C VAL A 10 -23.83 1.15 2.24
N ILE A 11 -23.82 2.36 1.69
CA ILE A 11 -22.66 2.90 0.98
C ILE A 11 -21.46 2.99 1.92
N LEU A 12 -21.63 3.59 3.10
CA LEU A 12 -20.56 3.70 4.10
C LEU A 12 -20.05 2.34 4.57
N LEU A 13 -20.94 1.36 4.77
CA LEU A 13 -20.56 -0.01 5.14
C LEU A 13 -19.77 -0.69 4.02
N ALA A 14 -20.22 -0.56 2.77
CA ALA A 14 -19.52 -1.10 1.61
C ALA A 14 -18.14 -0.43 1.43
N LEU A 15 -18.04 0.87 1.69
CA LEU A 15 -16.78 1.62 1.64
C LEU A 15 -15.79 1.20 2.72
N LEU A 16 -16.27 1.01 3.95
CA LEU A 16 -15.46 0.51 5.05
C LEU A 16 -14.96 -0.90 4.78
N TRP A 17 -15.83 -1.74 4.20
CA TRP A 17 -15.50 -3.12 3.85
C TRP A 17 -14.56 -3.21 2.65
N THR A 18 -14.65 -2.28 1.71
CA THR A 18 -13.85 -2.32 0.49
C THR A 18 -12.50 -1.65 0.65
N ASN A 19 -12.15 -0.99 1.76
CA ASN A 19 -10.80 -0.45 1.88
C ASN A 19 -9.75 -1.59 1.90
N PRO A 20 -8.71 -1.53 1.04
CA PRO A 20 -7.72 -2.60 0.97
C PRO A 20 -6.93 -2.68 2.28
N ASP A 21 -6.85 -3.89 2.82
CA ASP A 21 -6.12 -4.15 4.05
C ASP A 21 -4.60 -4.25 3.79
N ARG A 22 -3.83 -4.22 4.88
CA ARG A 22 -2.37 -4.41 4.85
C ARG A 22 -1.95 -5.60 4.00
N SER A 23 -2.65 -6.72 4.15
CA SER A 23 -2.31 -7.95 3.43
C SER A 23 -2.51 -7.83 1.91
N ASP A 24 -3.49 -7.05 1.46
CA ASP A 24 -3.75 -6.83 0.04
C ASP A 24 -2.70 -5.91 -0.58
N PHE A 25 -2.29 -4.89 0.17
CA PHE A 25 -1.20 -4.02 -0.24
C PHE A 25 0.14 -4.76 -0.32
N GLU A 26 0.48 -5.55 0.70
CA GLU A 26 1.68 -6.39 0.69
C GLU A 26 1.67 -7.36 -0.50
N LYS A 27 0.57 -8.10 -0.74
CA LYS A 27 0.44 -8.98 -1.91
C LYS A 27 0.64 -8.24 -3.23
N TRP A 28 0.12 -7.02 -3.35
CA TRP A 28 0.31 -6.19 -4.53
C TRP A 28 1.80 -5.82 -4.71
N VAL A 29 2.48 -5.38 -3.65
CA VAL A 29 3.93 -5.07 -3.69
C VAL A 29 4.74 -6.32 -4.05
N TYR A 30 4.51 -7.45 -3.38
CA TYR A 30 5.19 -8.70 -3.67
C TYR A 30 4.96 -9.15 -5.11
N LYS A 31 3.73 -9.03 -5.63
CA LYS A 31 3.44 -9.36 -7.03
C LYS A 31 4.22 -8.45 -7.98
N LYS A 32 4.31 -7.14 -7.69
CA LYS A 32 5.11 -6.19 -8.49
C LYS A 32 6.58 -6.55 -8.47
N GLU A 33 7.12 -6.90 -7.31
CA GLU A 33 8.51 -7.32 -7.14
C GLU A 33 8.83 -8.64 -7.84
N VAL A 34 7.98 -9.65 -7.71
CA VAL A 34 8.13 -10.95 -8.39
C VAL A 34 8.08 -10.79 -9.91
N ILE A 35 7.25 -9.89 -10.43
CA ILE A 35 7.18 -9.60 -11.86
C ILE A 35 8.45 -8.85 -12.31
N HIS A 36 9.00 -7.97 -11.47
CA HIS A 36 10.14 -7.13 -11.84
C HIS A 36 11.50 -7.83 -11.66
N PHE A 37 11.59 -8.79 -10.73
CA PHE A 37 12.85 -9.46 -10.38
C PHE A 37 12.64 -10.95 -10.10
N GLN A 38 13.40 -11.76 -10.82
CA GLN A 38 13.43 -13.23 -10.68
C GLN A 38 14.55 -13.69 -9.70
N ARG A 39 14.91 -12.89 -8.69
CA ARG A 39 16.10 -13.12 -7.85
C ARG A 39 15.78 -13.57 -6.42
N SER A 40 15.78 -14.90 -6.26
CA SER A 40 16.48 -15.75 -5.27
C SER A 40 16.72 -15.35 -3.81
N THR A 41 16.25 -14.22 -3.27
CA THR A 41 16.44 -13.87 -1.85
C THR A 41 15.12 -13.47 -1.19
N PRO A 42 14.89 -13.82 0.10
CA PRO A 42 13.66 -13.48 0.79
C PRO A 42 13.54 -11.96 0.94
N LEU A 43 12.42 -11.43 0.46
CA LEU A 43 11.99 -10.06 0.70
C LEU A 43 11.33 -10.03 2.07
N GLU A 44 11.80 -9.15 2.95
CA GLU A 44 11.21 -8.99 4.28
C GLU A 44 10.62 -7.58 4.44
N PRO A 45 9.35 -7.45 4.84
CA PRO A 45 8.74 -6.15 5.07
C PRO A 45 9.24 -5.59 6.40
N VAL A 46 9.83 -4.40 6.38
CA VAL A 46 10.47 -3.80 7.57
C VAL A 46 9.55 -2.76 8.22
N ASN A 47 8.88 -1.95 7.40
CA ASN A 47 8.02 -0.89 7.87
C ASN A 47 6.75 -0.81 7.02
N TYR A 48 5.60 -0.73 7.68
CA TYR A 48 4.31 -0.55 7.04
C TYR A 48 3.57 0.60 7.74
N ARG A 49 3.12 1.56 6.96
CA ARG A 49 2.31 2.69 7.42
C ARG A 49 1.07 2.77 6.56
N SER A 50 -0.09 2.84 7.21
CA SER A 50 -1.36 3.10 6.51
C SER A 50 -2.16 4.19 7.19
N ARG A 51 -2.85 4.98 6.38
CA ARG A 51 -3.85 5.95 6.84
C ARG A 51 -5.14 5.69 6.08
N ASN A 52 -6.21 5.43 6.82
CA ASN A 52 -7.53 5.21 6.25
C ASN A 52 -8.37 6.47 6.38
N TYR A 53 -8.88 6.93 5.24
CA TYR A 53 -9.89 7.96 5.13
C TYR A 53 -11.15 7.31 4.55
N LEU A 54 -12.33 7.76 4.98
CA LEU A 54 -13.63 7.13 4.65
C LEU A 54 -13.74 6.50 3.24
N LEU A 55 -13.31 7.24 2.21
CA LEU A 55 -13.41 6.83 0.80
C LEU A 55 -12.08 6.38 0.17
N PHE A 56 -10.96 6.62 0.85
CA PHE A 56 -9.63 6.36 0.31
C PHE A 56 -8.63 6.04 1.42
N SER A 57 -7.67 5.18 1.13
CA SER A 57 -6.61 4.82 2.05
C SER A 57 -5.26 5.11 1.40
N ILE A 58 -4.27 5.45 2.20
CA ILE A 58 -2.89 5.64 1.76
C ILE A 58 -2.05 4.59 2.44
N HIS A 59 -1.27 3.85 1.67
CA HIS A 59 -0.44 2.74 2.12
C HIS A 59 1.00 2.99 1.71
N GLU A 60 1.91 2.79 2.64
CA GLU A 60 3.36 2.89 2.46
C GLU A 60 3.99 1.63 3.05
N LEU A 61 4.86 0.97 2.29
CA LEU A 61 5.57 -0.24 2.69
C LEU A 61 7.04 -0.12 2.28
N SER A 62 7.94 -0.32 3.24
CA SER A 62 9.37 -0.47 3.01
C SER A 62 9.74 -1.95 3.04
N VAL A 63 10.43 -2.41 1.99
CA VAL A 63 10.85 -3.79 1.81
C VAL A 63 12.38 -3.84 1.80
N LEU A 64 12.93 -4.82 2.52
CA LEU A 64 14.37 -5.09 2.53
C LEU A 64 14.75 -5.94 1.31
N ARG A 65 15.73 -5.47 0.54
CA ARG A 65 16.33 -6.20 -0.57
C ARG A 65 17.83 -6.33 -0.29
N GLN A 66 18.34 -7.55 -0.21
CA GLN A 66 19.74 -7.88 0.14
C GLN A 66 20.21 -7.52 1.55
N GLN A 67 20.53 -8.57 2.31
CA GLN A 67 21.54 -8.55 3.37
C GLN A 67 22.75 -9.29 2.81
N THR A 68 23.60 -8.61 2.05
CA THR A 68 24.95 -9.11 1.73
C THR A 68 25.91 -8.25 2.54
N ASP A 69 26.90 -8.86 3.19
CA ASP A 69 27.69 -8.39 4.37
C ASP A 69 28.21 -6.93 4.45
N SER A 70 27.89 -6.05 3.50
CA SER A 70 28.25 -4.62 3.55
C SER A 70 27.22 -3.63 2.97
N ILE A 71 26.16 -4.06 2.28
CA ILE A 71 25.16 -3.14 1.70
C ILE A 71 23.75 -3.72 1.86
N THR A 72 22.91 -2.94 2.54
CA THR A 72 21.48 -3.20 2.69
C THR A 72 20.71 -2.24 1.80
N GLU A 73 19.93 -2.77 0.85
CA GLU A 73 19.09 -1.96 -0.03
C GLU A 73 17.64 -1.95 0.50
N TYR A 74 17.04 -0.77 0.50
CA TYR A 74 15.67 -0.55 0.96
C TYR A 74 14.85 0.01 -0.18
N ASP A 75 13.81 -0.73 -0.57
CA ASP A 75 12.83 -0.28 -1.55
C ASP A 75 11.56 0.21 -0.86
N SER A 76 11.03 1.33 -1.32
CA SER A 76 9.85 1.99 -0.75
C SER A 76 8.70 2.01 -1.75
N TYR A 77 7.55 1.50 -1.32
CA TYR A 77 6.33 1.42 -2.09
C TYR A 77 5.24 2.28 -1.48
N ALA A 78 4.58 3.08 -2.29
CA ALA A 78 3.39 3.82 -1.89
C ALA A 78 2.24 3.56 -2.86
N GLY A 79 1.03 3.50 -2.31
CA GLY A 79 -0.19 3.38 -3.08
C GLY A 79 -1.39 3.99 -2.37
N VAL A 80 -2.44 4.24 -3.15
CA VAL A 80 -3.72 4.75 -2.67
C VAL A 80 -4.78 3.69 -2.92
N GLY A 81 -5.45 3.25 -1.87
CA GLY A 81 -6.64 2.42 -1.94
C GLY A 81 -7.89 3.25 -2.18
N VAL A 82 -8.68 2.93 -3.20
CA VAL A 82 -10.00 3.51 -3.44
C VAL A 82 -10.96 2.38 -3.77
N LEU A 83 -12.02 2.20 -2.97
CA LEU A 83 -13.04 1.16 -3.21
C LEU A 83 -12.48 -0.26 -3.42
N GLY A 84 -11.39 -0.61 -2.74
CA GLY A 84 -10.77 -1.95 -2.84
C GLY A 84 -9.76 -2.10 -3.96
N ILE A 85 -9.47 -1.01 -4.66
CA ILE A 85 -8.48 -0.98 -5.72
C ILE A 85 -7.27 -0.18 -5.23
N ILE A 86 -6.09 -0.79 -5.29
CA ILE A 86 -4.82 -0.13 -4.98
C ILE A 86 -4.26 0.48 -6.27
N PHE A 87 -4.05 1.79 -6.23
CA PHE A 87 -3.39 2.55 -7.28
C PHE A 87 -1.96 2.88 -6.83
N PRO A 88 -0.91 2.50 -7.59
CA PRO A 88 0.46 2.89 -7.26
C PRO A 88 0.62 4.40 -7.28
N THR A 89 1.30 4.95 -6.28
CA THR A 89 1.74 6.35 -6.27
C THR A 89 3.25 6.50 -6.37
N SER A 90 4.02 5.46 -6.05
CA SER A 90 5.46 5.40 -6.33
C SER A 90 5.89 4.03 -6.89
N ALA A 91 6.98 4.04 -7.65
CA ALA A 91 7.78 2.89 -8.04
C ALA A 91 9.12 2.94 -7.27
N PRO A 92 9.87 1.82 -7.10
CA PRO A 92 11.06 1.79 -6.26
C PRO A 92 12.08 2.85 -6.70
N ASN A 93 12.31 3.76 -5.76
CA ASN A 93 13.38 4.76 -5.63
C ASN A 93 13.80 5.59 -6.85
N ILE A 94 13.25 6.82 -6.95
CA ILE A 94 14.09 8.00 -7.17
C ILE A 94 13.77 8.99 -6.05
N ASP A 95 14.70 9.05 -5.10
CA ASP A 95 14.85 10.04 -4.03
C ASP A 95 13.77 10.10 -2.94
N GLY A 96 14.26 9.93 -1.70
CA GLY A 96 13.57 10.11 -0.42
C GLY A 96 13.06 11.52 -0.15
N ARG A 97 12.29 12.08 -1.08
CA ARG A 97 11.46 13.26 -0.87
C ARG A 97 9.99 12.84 -0.82
N GLN A 98 9.59 12.24 0.29
CA GLN A 98 8.30 12.61 0.86
C GLN A 98 8.42 14.07 1.31
N SER A 99 8.24 15.02 0.40
CA SER A 99 7.96 16.40 0.77
C SER A 99 6.47 16.54 1.12
N PRO A 100 6.14 17.37 2.11
CA PRO A 100 5.19 17.04 3.15
C PRO A 100 3.73 17.24 2.74
N VAL A 101 2.84 16.53 3.45
CA VAL A 101 1.42 16.89 3.52
C VAL A 101 1.28 18.14 4.39
N PHE A 102 1.34 19.32 3.76
CA PHE A 102 0.75 20.57 4.24
C PHE A 102 0.26 21.39 3.05
#